data_AF-A0A0F6XYV9-F1
#
_entry.id   AF-A0A0F6XYV9-F1
#
_cell.length_a   1.000
_cell.length_b   1.000
_cell.length_c   1.000
_cell.angle_alpha   90.00
_cell.angle_beta   90.00
_cell.angle_gamma   90.00
#
_symmetry.space_group_name_H-M   'P 1'
#
loop_
_entity.id
_entity.type
_entity.pdbx_description
1 polymer ?
#
loop_
_entity_poly.entity_id
_entity_poly.type
_entity_poly.pdbx_seq_one_letter_code
_entity_poly.pdbx_strand_id
1 'polypeptide(L)'
;MRNPIGVLHREIDRLSNQVEILTKEKELLQDEINNLTRSKKIKLPREVAEAIEREFGKASNDKKQCGFYSIVVCRSINLNYNAQVIKRYFHPDKYIDLATALAEGYTIEETKEERIKRGIQAIYNQWTTVPSINDEEDGKDLSQRIYDLVKKELNL
;
A
#
# COMPACT_ATOMS: atom_id res chain seq x y z
N MET A 1 48.59 17.52 -32.86
CA MET A 1 47.26 18.16 -32.77
C MET A 1 46.33 17.28 -31.95
N ARG A 2 45.67 17.79 -30.91
CA ARG A 2 44.67 17.05 -30.12
C ARG A 2 43.42 16.88 -30.99
N ASN A 3 42.96 15.66 -31.22
CA ASN A 3 41.75 15.37 -32.00
C ASN A 3 40.50 15.88 -31.22
N PRO A 4 39.88 17.01 -31.61
CA PRO A 4 38.78 17.63 -30.86
C PRO A 4 37.51 16.77 -30.93
N ILE A 5 37.34 16.05 -32.04
CA ILE A 5 36.19 15.16 -32.28
C ILE A 5 36.23 13.98 -31.29
N GLY A 6 37.42 13.43 -31.02
CA GLY A 6 37.59 12.36 -30.04
C GLY A 6 37.45 12.81 -28.58
N VAL A 7 37.51 14.12 -28.30
CA VAL A 7 37.19 14.68 -26.98
C VAL A 7 35.68 14.87 -26.84
N LEU A 8 35.02 15.37 -27.90
CA LEU A 8 33.57 15.54 -27.93
C LEU A 8 32.82 14.20 -27.85
N HIS A 9 33.26 13.15 -28.55
CA HIS A 9 32.63 11.82 -28.45
C HIS A 9 32.70 11.27 -27.02
N ARG A 10 33.86 11.39 -26.36
CA ARG A 10 34.02 10.95 -24.98
C ARG A 10 33.15 11.73 -24.00
N GLU A 11 32.94 13.03 -24.25
CA GLU A 11 32.05 13.84 -23.44
C GLU A 11 30.58 13.47 -23.66
N ILE A 12 30.17 13.17 -24.90
CA ILE A 12 28.83 12.67 -25.23
C ILE A 12 28.57 11.33 -24.54
N ASP A 13 29.51 10.38 -24.61
CA ASP A 13 29.38 9.08 -23.97
C ASP A 13 29.27 9.21 -22.44
N ARG A 14 30.09 10.10 -21.84
CA ARG A 14 30.04 10.39 -20.41
C ARG A 14 28.70 10.99 -20.00
N LEU A 15 28.20 11.98 -20.72
CA LEU A 15 26.93 12.62 -20.44
C LEU A 15 25.76 11.65 -20.63
N SER A 16 25.82 10.79 -21.64
CA SER A 16 24.80 9.77 -21.91
C SER A 16 24.70 8.77 -20.75
N ASN A 17 25.85 8.30 -20.25
CA ASN A 17 25.90 7.46 -19.05
C ASN A 17 25.36 8.18 -17.80
N GLN A 18 25.67 9.47 -17.62
CA GLN A 18 25.13 10.24 -16.50
C GLN A 18 23.60 10.39 -16.59
N VAL A 19 23.06 10.62 -17.79
CA VAL A 19 21.60 10.68 -18.00
C VAL A 19 20.94 9.34 -17.70
N GLU A 20 21.55 8.22 -18.10
CA GLU A 20 21.02 6.88 -17.80
C GLU A 20 20.99 6.61 -16.29
N ILE A 21 22.07 6.96 -15.58
CA ILE A 21 22.15 6.82 -14.12
C ILE A 21 21.07 7.68 -13.44
N LEU A 22 20.97 8.97 -13.80
CA LEU A 22 19.99 9.89 -13.23
C LEU A 22 18.54 9.45 -13.52
N THR A 23 18.30 8.82 -14.68
CA THR A 23 16.98 8.28 -15.03
C THR A 23 16.61 7.13 -14.09
N LYS A 24 17.54 6.20 -13.85
CA LYS A 24 17.33 5.09 -12.90
C LYS A 24 17.15 5.59 -11.46
N GLU A 25 17.94 6.57 -11.02
CA GLU A 25 17.78 7.18 -9.69
C GLU A 25 16.42 7.88 -9.55
N LYS A 26 15.96 8.59 -10.59
CA LYS A 26 14.64 9.21 -10.59
C LYS A 26 13.52 8.17 -10.48
N GLU A 27 13.62 7.05 -11.19
CA GLU A 27 12.63 5.97 -11.12
C GLU A 27 12.56 5.37 -9.72
N LEU A 28 13.72 5.08 -9.10
CA LEU A 28 13.80 4.57 -7.73
C LEU A 28 13.21 5.55 -6.71
N LEU A 29 13.55 6.84 -6.81
CA LEU A 29 13.00 7.88 -5.93
C LEU A 29 11.50 8.05 -6.13
N GLN A 30 11.01 7.93 -7.36
CA GLN A 30 9.57 8.00 -7.65
C GLN A 30 8.83 6.82 -7.01
N ASP A 31 9.41 5.62 -7.04
CA ASP A 31 8.87 4.44 -6.37
C ASP A 31 8.90 4.59 -4.84
N GLU A 32 9.97 5.15 -4.29
CA GLU A 32 10.07 5.44 -2.85
C GLU A 32 9.02 6.47 -2.42
N ILE A 33 8.82 7.55 -3.18
CA ILE A 33 7.75 8.53 -2.96
C ILE A 33 6.36 7.87 -3.03
N ASN A 34 6.13 7.00 -4.00
CA ASN A 34 4.87 6.27 -4.13
C ASN A 34 4.64 5.34 -2.92
N ASN A 35 5.68 4.68 -2.45
CA ASN A 35 5.64 3.82 -1.27
C ASN A 35 5.40 4.61 0.03
N LEU A 36 6.07 5.75 0.20
CA LEU A 36 5.86 6.65 1.33
C LEU A 36 4.43 7.23 1.33
N THR A 37 3.93 7.62 0.15
CA THR A 37 2.55 8.09 -0.01
C THR A 37 1.55 6.99 0.31
N ARG A 38 1.80 5.75 -0.12
CA ARG A 38 1.00 4.57 0.26
C ARG A 38 1.08 4.27 1.76
N SER A 39 2.24 4.49 2.38
CA SER A 39 2.45 4.32 3.83
C SER A 39 1.67 5.33 4.67
N LYS A 40 1.35 6.52 4.13
CA LYS A 40 0.52 7.52 4.81
C LYS A 40 -0.99 7.27 4.70
N LYS A 41 -1.41 6.44 3.74
CA LYS A 41 -2.82 6.10 3.57
C LYS A 41 -3.34 5.32 4.77
N ILE A 42 -4.48 5.75 5.29
CA ILE A 42 -5.15 5.00 6.35
C ILE A 42 -5.57 3.62 5.85
N LYS A 43 -5.53 2.63 6.74
CA LYS A 43 -6.04 1.28 6.48
C LYS A 43 -7.49 1.22 6.92
N LEU A 44 -8.38 0.80 6.03
CA LEU A 44 -9.81 0.69 6.29
C LEU A 44 -10.28 -0.75 6.20
N PRO A 45 -11.21 -1.17 7.07
CA PRO A 45 -11.94 -2.41 6.87
C PRO A 45 -12.64 -2.40 5.51
N ARG A 46 -12.71 -3.58 4.89
CA ARG A 46 -13.31 -3.75 3.55
C ARG A 46 -14.73 -3.20 3.47
N GLU A 47 -15.55 -3.42 4.49
CA GLU A 47 -16.93 -2.90 4.54
C GLU A 47 -16.97 -1.37 4.48
N VAL A 48 -16.05 -0.70 5.18
CA VAL A 48 -15.98 0.77 5.22
C VAL A 48 -15.47 1.32 3.89
N ALA A 49 -14.46 0.69 3.30
CA ALA A 49 -13.96 1.01 1.97
C ALA A 49 -15.07 0.91 0.91
N GLU A 50 -15.81 -0.19 0.90
CA GLU A 50 -16.93 -0.38 -0.03
C GLU A 50 -18.05 0.63 0.19
N ALA A 51 -18.36 0.98 1.44
CA ALA A 51 -19.31 2.03 1.75
C ALA A 51 -18.85 3.40 1.22
N ILE A 52 -17.56 3.74 1.36
CA ILE A 52 -16.97 4.96 0.79
C ILE A 52 -17.09 4.97 -0.73
N GLU A 53 -16.77 3.87 -1.41
CA GLU A 53 -16.90 3.82 -2.89
C GLU A 53 -18.34 3.98 -3.36
N ARG A 54 -19.30 3.39 -2.63
CA ARG A 54 -20.73 3.53 -2.96
C ARG A 54 -21.25 4.94 -2.71
N GLU A 55 -20.77 5.62 -1.66
CA GLU A 55 -21.19 6.97 -1.30
C GLU A 55 -20.50 8.05 -2.15
N PHE A 56 -19.21 7.84 -2.48
CA PHE A 56 -18.33 8.90 -3.00
C PHE A 56 -17.58 8.56 -4.30
N GLY A 57 -17.49 7.29 -4.70
CA GLY A 57 -16.56 6.84 -5.75
C GLY A 57 -16.76 7.54 -7.12
N LYS A 58 -18.01 7.88 -7.47
CA LYS A 58 -18.36 8.63 -8.69
C LYS A 58 -18.85 10.06 -8.41
N ALA A 59 -18.75 10.53 -7.16
CA ALA A 59 -19.25 11.84 -6.77
C ALA A 59 -18.29 12.96 -7.17
N SER A 60 -18.83 14.12 -7.56
CA SER A 60 -18.05 15.35 -7.71
C SER A 60 -17.51 15.83 -6.35
N ASN A 61 -16.51 16.72 -6.35
CA ASN A 61 -15.95 17.27 -5.12
C ASN A 61 -17.01 17.95 -4.25
N ASP A 62 -17.92 18.73 -4.82
CA ASP A 62 -19.01 19.36 -4.07
C ASP A 62 -19.92 18.32 -3.40
N LYS A 63 -20.24 17.23 -4.12
CA LYS A 63 -21.03 16.13 -3.55
C LYS A 63 -20.28 15.40 -2.43
N LYS A 64 -18.97 15.21 -2.57
CA LYS A 64 -18.11 14.64 -1.52
C LYS A 64 -18.10 15.53 -0.28
N GLN A 65 -17.97 16.85 -0.45
CA GLN A 65 -18.03 17.80 0.66
C GLN A 65 -19.39 17.78 1.37
N CYS A 66 -20.50 17.81 0.62
CA CYS A 66 -21.84 17.71 1.18
C CYS A 66 -22.09 16.37 1.90
N GLY A 67 -21.63 15.26 1.33
CA GLY A 67 -21.74 13.94 1.96
C GLY A 67 -20.89 13.82 3.22
N PHE A 68 -19.66 14.35 3.22
CA PHE A 68 -18.83 14.45 4.42
C PHE A 68 -19.52 15.27 5.51
N TYR A 69 -20.02 16.47 5.19
CA TYR A 69 -20.78 17.29 6.12
C TYR A 69 -21.97 16.52 6.71
N SER A 70 -22.72 15.82 5.87
CA SER A 70 -23.87 15.01 6.31
C SER A 70 -23.42 13.91 7.28
N ILE A 71 -22.34 13.20 6.98
CA ILE A 71 -21.78 12.15 7.86
C ILE A 71 -21.34 12.72 9.20
N VAL A 72 -20.72 13.90 9.23
CA VAL A 72 -20.24 14.53 10.47
C VAL A 72 -21.40 15.06 11.30
N VAL A 73 -22.32 15.81 10.69
CA VAL A 73 -23.31 16.63 11.40
C VAL A 73 -24.65 15.92 11.60
N CYS A 74 -25.13 15.16 10.63
CA CYS A 74 -26.46 14.56 10.73
C CYS A 74 -26.49 13.40 11.73
N ARG A 75 -27.64 13.21 12.38
CA ARG A 75 -27.93 12.02 13.19
C ARG A 75 -27.97 10.78 12.29
N SER A 76 -27.50 9.63 12.82
CA SER A 76 -27.39 8.39 12.04
C SER A 76 -28.70 7.94 11.38
N ILE A 77 -29.84 8.19 12.02
CA ILE A 77 -31.18 7.85 11.49
C ILE A 77 -31.53 8.59 10.19
N ASN A 78 -30.87 9.73 9.92
CA ASN A 78 -31.11 10.54 8.73
C ASN A 78 -30.13 10.22 7.58
N LEU A 79 -29.22 9.27 7.80
CA LEU A 79 -28.22 8.86 6.84
C LEU A 79 -28.65 7.57 6.13
N ASN A 80 -28.27 7.44 4.85
CA ASN A 80 -28.40 6.18 4.16
C ASN A 80 -27.49 5.10 4.78
N TYR A 81 -27.67 3.84 4.39
CA TYR A 81 -26.91 2.72 4.95
C TYR A 81 -25.38 2.91 4.89
N ASN A 82 -24.83 3.30 3.74
CA ASN A 82 -23.38 3.45 3.57
C ASN A 82 -22.84 4.59 4.44
N ALA A 83 -23.52 5.74 4.44
CA ALA A 83 -23.16 6.87 5.29
C ALA A 83 -23.24 6.54 6.79
N GLN A 84 -24.16 5.65 7.20
CA GLN A 84 -24.19 5.14 8.58
C GLN A 84 -22.98 4.24 8.89
N VAL A 85 -22.60 3.33 7.99
CA VAL A 85 -21.40 2.49 8.14
C VAL A 85 -20.16 3.37 8.31
N ILE A 86 -19.99 4.36 7.43
CA ILE A 86 -18.87 5.31 7.50
C ILE A 86 -18.90 6.09 8.81
N LYS A 87 -20.06 6.65 9.21
CA LYS A 87 -20.18 7.42 10.45
C LYS A 87 -19.83 6.59 11.69
N ARG A 88 -20.29 5.33 11.75
CA ARG A 88 -20.02 4.43 12.88
C ARG A 88 -18.53 4.11 12.99
N TYR A 89 -17.87 3.83 11.86
CA TYR A 89 -16.45 3.50 11.88
C TYR A 89 -15.58 4.69 12.30
N PHE A 90 -15.77 5.86 11.70
CA PHE A 90 -14.91 7.01 11.97
C PHE A 90 -15.26 7.72 13.26
N HIS A 91 -16.54 7.86 13.63
CA HIS A 91 -16.98 8.59 14.83
C HIS A 91 -16.34 10.01 14.95
N PRO A 92 -16.73 10.86 15.92
CA PRO A 92 -16.19 12.21 16.02
C PRO A 92 -14.66 12.29 16.11
N ASP A 93 -14.04 11.32 16.79
CA ASP A 93 -12.59 11.34 17.04
C ASP A 93 -11.74 10.98 15.81
N LYS A 94 -12.33 10.38 14.76
CA LYS A 94 -11.61 10.03 13.51
C LYS A 94 -12.18 10.70 12.27
N TYR A 95 -12.93 11.78 12.40
CA TYR A 95 -13.38 12.53 11.22
C TYR A 95 -12.23 13.17 10.43
N ILE A 96 -11.09 13.44 11.07
CA ILE A 96 -9.87 13.82 10.36
C ILE A 96 -9.38 12.67 9.47
N ASP A 97 -9.36 11.44 9.98
CA ASP A 97 -9.00 10.27 9.17
C ASP A 97 -9.96 10.09 8.00
N LEU A 98 -11.27 10.29 8.20
CA LEU A 98 -12.25 10.26 7.10
C LEU A 98 -11.91 11.31 6.02
N ALA A 99 -11.60 12.54 6.42
CA ALA A 99 -11.21 13.59 5.49
C ALA A 99 -9.93 13.21 4.72
N THR A 100 -8.92 12.67 5.41
CA THR A 100 -7.70 12.14 4.79
C THR A 100 -8.00 11.01 3.82
N ALA A 101 -8.87 10.07 4.17
CA ALA A 101 -9.28 8.97 3.28
C ALA A 101 -9.92 9.48 1.99
N LEU A 102 -10.76 10.52 2.07
CA LEU A 102 -11.43 11.09 0.92
C LEU A 102 -10.51 11.94 0.04
N ALA A 103 -9.50 12.59 0.63
CA ALA A 103 -8.57 13.47 -0.07
C ALA A 103 -7.37 12.73 -0.66
N GLU A 104 -6.74 11.85 0.12
CA GLU A 104 -5.49 11.16 -0.22
C GLU A 104 -5.71 9.69 -0.62
N GLY A 105 -6.91 9.17 -0.39
CA GLY A 105 -7.25 7.76 -0.56
C GLY A 105 -6.88 6.92 0.67
N TYR A 106 -7.16 5.63 0.57
CA TYR A 106 -6.96 4.67 1.65
C TYR A 106 -6.45 3.33 1.10
N THR A 107 -6.05 2.43 1.98
CA THR A 107 -5.76 1.02 1.67
C THR A 107 -6.75 0.13 2.41
N ILE A 108 -7.03 -1.06 1.89
CA ILE A 108 -7.95 -2.01 2.53
C ILE A 108 -7.14 -2.92 3.47
N GLU A 109 -7.66 -3.14 4.68
CA GLU A 109 -7.10 -4.11 5.61
C GLU A 109 -7.11 -5.51 4.98
N GLU A 110 -5.92 -6.12 4.87
CA GLU A 110 -5.77 -7.51 4.44
C GLU A 110 -6.53 -8.43 5.41
N THR A 111 -7.33 -9.35 4.87
CA THR A 111 -7.94 -10.44 5.62
C THR A 111 -6.87 -11.33 6.25
N LYS A 112 -7.23 -12.07 7.32
CA LYS A 112 -6.31 -13.07 7.92
C LYS A 112 -5.77 -14.04 6.87
N GLU A 113 -6.63 -14.48 5.95
CA GLU A 113 -6.25 -15.37 4.85
C GLU A 113 -5.22 -14.72 3.91
N GLU A 114 -5.43 -13.48 3.50
CA GLU A 114 -4.49 -12.74 2.64
C GLU A 114 -3.13 -12.54 3.35
N ARG A 115 -3.14 -12.22 4.64
CA ARG A 115 -1.91 -12.08 5.44
C ARG A 115 -1.16 -13.41 5.57
N ILE A 116 -1.88 -14.51 5.79
CA ILE A 116 -1.30 -15.85 5.83
C ILE A 116 -0.69 -16.21 4.47
N LYS A 117 -1.42 -16.02 3.37
CA LYS A 117 -0.93 -16.27 2.00
C LYS A 117 0.35 -15.48 1.71
N ARG A 118 0.36 -14.18 2.01
CA ARG A 118 1.53 -13.31 1.84
C ARG A 118 2.70 -13.75 2.71
N GLY A 119 2.45 -14.12 3.97
CA GLY A 119 3.47 -14.59 4.90
C GLY A 119 4.09 -15.92 4.46
N ILE A 120 3.29 -16.88 4.01
CA ILE A 120 3.77 -18.16 3.46
C ILE A 120 4.66 -17.90 2.23
N GLN A 121 4.22 -17.03 1.31
CA GLN A 121 5.03 -16.68 0.14
C GLN A 121 6.37 -16.06 0.53
N ALA A 122 6.40 -15.20 1.54
CA ALA A 122 7.63 -14.59 2.03
C ALA A 122 8.59 -15.63 2.64
N ILE A 123 8.06 -16.55 3.46
CA ILE A 123 8.83 -17.68 4.02
C ILE A 123 9.40 -18.54 2.90
N TYR A 124 8.58 -18.90 1.91
CA TYR A 124 9.01 -19.69 0.75
C TYR A 124 10.12 -19.00 -0.03
N ASN A 125 9.98 -17.71 -0.33
CA ASN A 125 10.99 -16.95 -1.08
C ASN A 125 12.32 -16.86 -0.31
N GLN A 126 12.27 -16.69 1.02
CA GLN A 126 13.46 -16.70 1.87
C GLN A 126 14.13 -18.08 1.90
N TRP A 127 13.31 -19.13 1.97
CA TRP A 127 13.78 -20.51 2.00
C TRP A 127 14.49 -20.89 0.69
N THR A 128 14.00 -20.41 -0.46
CA THR A 128 14.63 -20.69 -1.77
C THR A 128 15.87 -19.86 -2.08
N THR A 129 16.27 -18.90 -1.23
CA THR A 129 17.44 -18.04 -1.48
C THR A 129 18.76 -18.60 -0.95
N VAL A 130 18.76 -19.72 -0.22
CA VAL A 130 19.97 -20.41 0.26
C VAL A 130 19.87 -21.90 -0.09
N PRO A 131 20.79 -22.48 -0.89
CA PRO A 131 20.79 -23.91 -1.14
C PRO A 131 21.14 -24.66 0.15
N SER A 132 20.34 -25.66 0.51
CA SER A 132 20.64 -26.47 1.68
C SER A 132 21.51 -27.68 1.36
N ILE A 133 22.18 -28.17 2.41
CA ILE A 133 23.02 -29.36 2.45
C ILE A 133 22.21 -30.58 2.96
N ASN A 134 21.02 -30.39 3.56
CA ASN A 134 20.25 -31.46 4.22
C ASN A 134 18.71 -31.27 4.18
N ASP A 135 18.06 -31.81 3.14
CA ASP A 135 16.64 -31.61 2.82
C ASP A 135 15.65 -31.93 3.96
N GLU A 136 15.96 -32.89 4.86
CA GLU A 136 15.07 -33.27 5.97
C GLU A 136 15.01 -32.22 7.09
N GLU A 137 16.12 -31.53 7.37
CA GLU A 137 16.16 -30.47 8.38
C GLU A 137 15.48 -29.20 7.87
N ASP A 138 15.58 -28.94 6.57
CA ASP A 138 14.90 -27.80 5.93
C ASP A 138 13.40 -27.95 5.89
N GLY A 139 12.91 -29.17 5.63
CA GLY A 139 11.48 -29.47 5.64
C GLY A 139 10.84 -29.21 7.02
N LYS A 140 11.58 -29.53 8.09
CA LYS A 140 11.15 -29.27 9.47
C LYS A 140 11.17 -27.78 9.81
N ASP A 141 12.25 -27.07 9.46
CA ASP A 141 12.35 -25.61 9.66
C ASP A 141 11.24 -24.86 8.89
N LEU A 142 11.02 -25.19 7.62
CA LEU A 142 9.97 -24.59 6.81
C LEU A 142 8.58 -24.83 7.41
N SER A 143 8.30 -26.07 7.82
CA SER A 143 7.02 -26.44 8.45
C SER A 143 6.81 -25.68 9.76
N GLN A 144 7.85 -25.51 10.59
CA GLN A 144 7.77 -24.77 11.85
C GLN A 144 7.50 -23.28 11.62
N ARG A 145 8.18 -22.65 10.65
CA ARG A 145 7.96 -21.23 10.32
C ARG A 145 6.54 -20.96 9.82
N ILE A 146 5.99 -21.87 9.00
CA ILE A 146 4.60 -21.79 8.53
C ILE A 146 3.65 -21.97 9.71
N TYR A 147 3.90 -22.95 10.59
CA TYR A 147 3.07 -23.20 11.78
C TYR A 147 3.02 -21.96 12.70
N ASP A 148 4.17 -21.35 13.00
CA ASP A 148 4.25 -20.17 13.87
C ASP A 148 3.52 -18.97 13.28
N LEU A 149 3.62 -18.75 11.96
CA LEU A 149 2.87 -17.73 11.23
C LEU A 149 1.36 -17.94 11.36
N VAL A 150 0.89 -19.16 11.08
CA VAL A 150 -0.54 -19.50 11.12
C VAL A 150 -1.08 -19.36 12.55
N LYS A 151 -0.34 -19.86 13.54
CA LYS A 151 -0.69 -19.74 14.96
C LYS A 151 -0.86 -18.27 15.37
N LYS A 152 0.08 -17.42 14.97
CA LYS A 152 0.04 -15.97 15.23
C LYS A 152 -1.16 -15.29 14.57
N GLU A 153 -1.40 -15.53 13.27
CA GLU A 153 -2.48 -14.83 12.54
C GLU A 153 -3.88 -15.28 12.97
N LEU A 154 -4.01 -16.54 13.42
CA LEU A 154 -5.26 -17.10 13.91
C LEU A 154 -5.48 -16.92 15.42
N ASN A 155 -4.48 -16.44 16.17
CA ASN A 155 -4.48 -16.35 17.63
C ASN A 155 -4.77 -17.72 18.31
N LEU A 156 -4.07 -18.77 17.87
CA LEU A 156 -4.19 -20.14 18.38
C LEU A 156 -3.22 -20.45 19.53
#